data_AF-A0A7R9DTS0-F1
#
_entry.id   AF-A0A7R9DTS0-F1
#
_cell.length_a   1.000
_cell.length_b   1.000
_cell.length_c   1.000
_cell.angle_alpha   90.00
_cell.angle_beta   90.00
_cell.angle_gamma   90.00
#
_symmetry.space_group_name_H-M   'P 1'
#
loop_
_entity.id
_entity.type
_entity.pdbx_description
1 polymer ?
#
loop_
_entity_poly.entity_id
_entity_poly.type
_entity_poly.pdbx_seq_one_letter_code
_entity_poly.pdbx_strand_id
1 'polypeptide(L)' 'DQAMKQFLLHLDETIALGRKFIIQDLDETHLFISADIVETLQARVDDLMDQISFPLSDKGL' A
#
# COMPACT_ATOMS: atom_id res chain seq x y z
N ASP A 1 -10.17 2.61 1.92
CA ASP A 1 -10.72 2.90 0.58
C ASP A 1 -10.28 1.89 -0.46
N GLN A 2 -11.05 1.69 -1.52
CA GLN A 2 -10.78 0.70 -2.58
C GLN A 2 -9.44 0.92 -3.30
N ALA A 3 -9.03 2.18 -3.49
CA ALA A 3 -7.74 2.52 -4.09
C ALA A 3 -6.55 1.99 -3.28
N MET A 4 -6.59 2.13 -1.94
CA MET A 4 -5.55 1.61 -1.06
C MET A 4 -5.49 0.09 -1.10
N LYS A 5 -6.65 -0.59 -1.15
CA LYS A 5 -6.69 -2.05 -1.29
C LYS A 5 -5.99 -2.50 -2.57
N GLN A 6 -6.30 -1.87 -3.72
CA GLN A 6 -5.66 -2.21 -4.99
C GLN A 6 -4.16 -1.97 -4.96
N PHE A 7 -3.72 -0.92 -4.28
CA PHE A 7 -2.30 -0.66 -4.07
C PHE A 7 -1.63 -1.78 -3.25
N LEU A 8 -2.23 -2.19 -2.14
CA LEU A 8 -1.74 -3.29 -1.32
C LEU A 8 -1.68 -4.62 -2.08
N LEU A 9 -2.71 -4.94 -2.88
CA LEU A 9 -2.72 -6.11 -3.75
C LEU A 9 -1.56 -6.07 -4.74
N HIS A 10 -1.31 -4.92 -5.37
CA HIS A 10 -0.20 -4.74 -6.30
C HIS A 10 1.17 -4.92 -5.62
N LEU A 11 1.34 -4.41 -4.39
CA LEU A 11 2.57 -4.62 -3.63
C LEU A 11 2.81 -6.10 -3.27
N ASP A 12 1.74 -6.83 -2.97
CA ASP A 12 1.82 -8.28 -2.72
C ASP A 12 2.13 -9.08 -4.00
N GLU A 13 1.55 -8.70 -5.14
CA GLU A 13 1.81 -9.32 -6.44
C GLU A 13 3.25 -9.08 -6.93
N THR A 14 3.74 -7.85 -6.76
CA THR A 14 5.11 -7.48 -7.15
C THR A 14 6.17 -7.96 -6.16
N ILE A 15 5.76 -8.55 -5.03
CA ILE A 15 6.64 -8.99 -3.95
C ILE A 15 7.54 -7.81 -3.51
N ALA A 16 6.98 -6.60 -3.46
CA ALA A 16 7.72 -5.37 -3.18
C ALA A 16 8.38 -5.38 -1.79
N LEU A 17 7.83 -6.18 -0.87
CA LEU A 17 8.34 -6.40 0.49
C LEU A 17 9.19 -7.68 0.62
N GLY A 18 9.60 -8.29 -0.49
CA GLY A 18 10.40 -9.51 -0.51
C GLY A 18 9.63 -10.80 -0.19
N ARG A 19 8.36 -10.70 0.22
CA ARG A 19 7.45 -11.83 0.42
C ARG A 19 5.99 -11.40 0.22
N LYS A 20 5.12 -12.38 -0.02
CA LYS A 20 3.67 -12.18 0.09
C LYS A 20 3.28 -11.99 1.56
N PHE A 21 2.39 -11.04 1.78
CA PHE A 21 1.92 -10.64 3.10
C PHE A 21 0.40 -10.68 3.23
N ILE A 22 -0.33 -10.74 2.12
CA ILE A 22 -1.78 -10.93 2.10
C ILE A 22 -2.09 -12.41 2.33
N ILE A 23 -2.80 -12.69 3.42
CA ILE A 23 -3.27 -14.03 3.79
C ILE A 23 -4.61 -14.30 3.11
N GLN A 24 -5.52 -13.32 3.16
CA GLN A 24 -6.86 -13.47 2.61
C GLN A 24 -7.47 -12.10 2.24
N ASP A 25 -8.22 -12.07 1.14
CA ASP A 25 -9.09 -10.95 0.77
C ASP A 25 -10.47 -11.15 1.44
N LEU A 26 -10.92 -10.15 2.21
CA LEU A 26 -12.18 -10.23 2.96
C LEU A 26 -13.32 -9.55 2.21
N ASP A 27 -13.09 -8.32 1.73
CA ASP A 27 -14.07 -7.55 0.96
C ASP A 27 -13.39 -6.42 0.20
N GLU A 28 -14.17 -5.58 -0.49
CA GLU A 28 -13.68 -4.46 -1.32
C GLU A 28 -12.78 -3.43 -0.59
N THR A 29 -12.78 -3.44 0.74
CA THR A 29 -12.05 -2.47 1.57
C THR A 29 -11.17 -3.10 2.65
N HIS A 30 -11.32 -4.39 2.94
CA HIS A 30 -10.61 -5.08 4.00
C HIS A 30 -9.75 -6.22 3.45
N LEU A 31 -8.49 -6.25 3.89
CA LEU A 31 -7.53 -7.33 3.62
C LEU A 31 -7.07 -7.93 4.94
N PHE A 32 -6.94 -9.24 4.98
CA PHE A 32 -6.31 -9.96 6.08
C PHE A 32 -4.84 -10.21 5.75
N ILE A 33 -3.95 -9.60 6.54
CA ILE A 33 -2.50 -9.62 6.31
C ILE A 33 -1.75 -10.14 7.54
N SER A 34 -0.52 -10.59 7.33
CA SER A 34 0.33 -11.05 8.42
C SER A 34 0.76 -9.90 9.34
N ALA A 35 0.60 -10.06 10.65
CA ALA A 35 0.86 -8.99 11.62
C ALA A 35 2.35 -8.56 11.68
N ASP A 36 3.25 -9.47 11.36
CA ASP A 36 4.71 -9.25 11.37
C ASP A 36 5.20 -8.34 10.22
N ILE A 37 4.37 -8.07 9.21
CA ILE A 37 4.71 -7.17 8.11
C ILE A 37 4.13 -5.76 8.30
N VAL A 38 3.25 -5.55 9.28
CA VAL A 38 2.44 -4.31 9.37
C VAL A 38 3.30 -3.07 9.49
N GLU A 39 4.33 -3.10 10.33
CA GLU A 39 5.27 -1.98 10.50
C GLU A 39 6.03 -1.67 9.20
N THR A 40 6.56 -2.71 8.55
CA THR A 40 7.28 -2.57 7.28
C THR A 40 6.36 -2.06 6.17
N LEU A 41 5.12 -2.55 6.14
CA LEU A 41 4.11 -2.14 5.17
C LEU A 41 3.75 -0.67 5.35
N GLN A 42 3.52 -0.21 6.58
CA GLN A 42 3.25 1.22 6.85
C GLN A 42 4.41 2.10 6.39
N ALA A 43 5.64 1.79 6.82
CA ALA A 43 6.81 2.56 6.40
C ALA A 43 6.96 2.62 4.87
N ARG A 44 6.66 1.50 4.18
CA ARG A 44 6.78 1.45 2.72
C ARG A 44 5.65 2.13 1.97
N VAL A 45 4.43 2.05 2.51
CA VAL A 45 3.29 2.79 1.98
C VAL A 45 3.56 4.28 2.13
N ASP A 46 4.05 4.75 3.28
CA ASP A 46 4.41 6.15 3.51
C ASP A 46 5.52 6.61 2.54
N ASP A 47 6.62 5.85 2.42
CA ASP A 47 7.71 6.13 1.46
C ASP A 47 7.19 6.26 0.02
N LEU A 48 6.25 5.38 -0.38
CA LEU A 48 5.68 5.37 -1.72
C LEU A 48 4.67 6.49 -1.90
N MET A 49 3.86 6.80 -0.88
CA MET A 49 2.95 7.94 -0.90
C MET A 49 3.74 9.24 -1.02
N ASP A 50 4.88 9.39 -0.33
CA ASP A 50 5.76 10.56 -0.48
C ASP A 50 6.38 10.65 -1.88
N GLN A 51 6.73 9.53 -2.51
CA GLN A 51 7.26 9.50 -3.88
C GLN A 51 6.19 9.77 -4.95
N ILE A 52 4.95 9.35 -4.72
CA ILE A 52 3.82 9.49 -5.65
C ILE A 52 3.07 10.80 -5.40
N SER A 53 3.23 11.40 -4.21
CA SER A 53 2.75 12.75 -3.87
C SER A 53 3.58 13.77 -4.65
N PHE A 54 3.29 13.86 -5.95
CA PHE A 54 3.55 15.07 -6.70
C PHE A 54 2.89 16.21 -5.90
N PRO A 55 3.60 17.31 -5.62
CA PRO A 55 3.00 18.44 -4.96
C PRO A 55 1.91 18.97 -5.90
N LEU A 56 0.66 18.59 -5.65
CA LEU A 56 -0.51 19.22 -6.26
C LEU A 56 -0.64 20.70 -5.83
N SER A 57 0.31 21.19 -5.01
CA SER A 57 0.44 22.59 -4.62
C SER A 57 1.11 23.49 -5.66
N ASP A 58 1.62 22.98 -6.80
CA ASP A 58 2.14 23.84 -7.88
C ASP A 58 1.16 24.02 -9.05
N LYS A 59 -0.09 24.33 -8.71
CA LYS A 59 -1.03 25.04 -9.61
C LYS A 59 -1.53 26.31 -8.93
N GLY A 60 -0.59 27.10 -8.45
CA GLY A 60 -0.79 28.51 -8.19
C GLY A 60 0.03 29.32 -9.18
N LEU A 61 -0.55 29.64 -10.35
CA LEU A 61 -0.39 30.87 -11.16
C LEU A 61 -1.02 30.68 -12.55
#